data_AF-A0A6I6DGH7-F1
#
_entry.id   AF-A0A6I6DGH7-F1
#
_cell.length_a   1.000
_cell.length_b   1.000
_cell.length_c   1.000
_cell.angle_alpha   90.00
_cell.angle_beta   90.00
_cell.angle_gamma   90.00
#
_symmetry.space_group_name_H-M   'P 1'
#
loop_
_entity.id
_entity.type
_entity.pdbx_description
1 polymer ?
#
loop_
_entity_poly.entity_id
_entity_poly.type
_entity_poly.pdbx_seq_one_letter_code
_entity_poly.pdbx_strand_id
1 'polypeptide(L)'
;MGRKHTPFTSLSRRKRRAKTLHIKNLIYRERDRLGGIFFDECDQVAALASGRWTWSDIIFLSQDPAIFWNAEIITANVAFADAVEDIAFNEAFSKLNAAETQQEMHLDFTPDVSSNGKRWLRKPALKYPQFDGLTFNDFIDKRALEIARDNPPAIYCGYRILPGYASGIGLQIVVEADRLNRAVIETAIADFRARGERNWISDVPARVCYSDKTICTPLKIKE
;
A
#
# COMPACT_ATOMS: atom_id res chain seq x y z
N MET A 1 17.94 4.03 -25.31
CA MET A 1 16.53 4.39 -25.61
C MET A 1 15.63 3.76 -24.56
N GLY A 2 15.09 4.56 -23.65
CA GLY A 2 14.23 4.05 -22.56
C GLY A 2 12.97 3.42 -23.11
N ARG A 3 12.57 2.25 -22.61
CA ARG A 3 11.27 1.64 -22.93
C ARG A 3 10.19 2.66 -22.57
N LYS A 4 9.43 3.13 -23.57
CA LYS A 4 8.24 3.96 -23.33
C LYS A 4 7.25 3.13 -22.51
N HIS A 5 7.02 3.55 -21.27
CA HIS A 5 6.01 2.98 -20.41
C HIS A 5 4.67 3.00 -21.16
N THR A 6 4.11 1.82 -21.42
CA THR A 6 2.84 1.66 -22.15
C THR A 6 1.83 1.05 -21.20
N PRO A 7 0.78 1.80 -20.79
CA PRO A 7 -0.27 1.27 -19.94
C PRO A 7 -0.94 0.04 -20.55
N PHE A 8 -1.34 -0.91 -19.70
CA PHE A 8 -2.02 -2.14 -20.10
C PHE A 8 -3.31 -1.86 -20.88
N THR A 9 -4.06 -0.85 -20.45
CA THR A 9 -5.32 -0.42 -21.09
C THR A 9 -5.12 0.10 -22.51
N SER A 10 -3.94 0.63 -22.83
CA SER A 10 -3.56 1.11 -24.18
C SER A 10 -3.16 -0.01 -25.14
N LEU A 11 -2.96 -1.24 -24.65
CA LEU A 11 -2.68 -2.39 -25.51
C LEU A 11 -3.93 -2.80 -26.28
N SER A 12 -3.77 -3.38 -27.48
CA SER A 12 -4.91 -3.95 -28.21
C SER A 12 -5.58 -5.08 -27.44
N ARG A 13 -6.89 -5.29 -27.66
CA ARG A 13 -7.65 -6.37 -26.98
C ARG A 13 -6.98 -7.74 -27.11
N ARG A 14 -6.38 -8.05 -28.27
CA ARG A 14 -5.62 -9.30 -28.49
C ARG A 14 -4.40 -9.42 -27.55
N LYS A 15 -3.60 -8.36 -27.42
CA LYS A 15 -2.44 -8.33 -26.52
C LYS A 15 -2.86 -8.44 -25.05
N ARG A 16 -3.94 -7.75 -24.67
CA ARG A 16 -4.50 -7.86 -23.30
C ARG A 16 -4.96 -9.28 -22.98
N ARG A 17 -5.75 -9.91 -23.86
CA ARG A 17 -6.17 -11.32 -23.70
C ARG A 17 -5.01 -12.29 -23.58
N ALA A 18 -3.94 -12.11 -24.36
CA ALA A 18 -2.75 -12.97 -24.25
C ALA A 18 -2.08 -12.87 -22.87
N LYS A 19 -1.96 -11.65 -22.32
CA LYS A 19 -1.47 -11.43 -20.96
C LYS A 19 -2.43 -12.01 -19.90
N THR A 20 -3.73 -11.78 -20.03
CA THR A 20 -4.73 -12.36 -19.12
C THR A 20 -4.69 -13.89 -19.12
N LEU A 21 -4.50 -14.52 -20.28
CA LEU A 21 -4.34 -15.97 -20.38
C LEU A 21 -3.10 -16.48 -19.65
N HIS A 22 -1.98 -15.76 -19.73
CA HIS A 22 -0.79 -16.07 -18.96
C HIS A 22 -1.07 -16.04 -17.45
N ILE A 23 -1.74 -15.00 -16.95
CA ILE A 23 -2.14 -14.88 -15.55
C ILE A 23 -3.12 -15.98 -15.14
N LYS A 24 -4.11 -16.32 -15.99
CA LYS A 24 -5.03 -17.44 -15.73
C LYS A 24 -4.28 -18.75 -15.55
N ASN A 25 -3.29 -19.02 -16.39
CA ASN A 25 -2.47 -20.23 -16.29
C ASN A 25 -1.59 -20.22 -15.03
N LEU A 26 -1.07 -19.06 -14.63
CA LEU A 26 -0.31 -18.89 -13.40
C LEU A 26 -1.17 -19.22 -12.17
N ILE A 27 -2.35 -18.60 -12.05
CA ILE A 27 -3.31 -18.87 -10.97
C ILE A 27 -3.69 -20.36 -10.94
N TYR A 28 -3.92 -20.98 -12.11
CA TYR A 28 -4.25 -22.40 -12.19
C TYR A 28 -3.12 -23.31 -11.70
N ARG A 29 -1.86 -23.00 -12.02
CA ARG A 29 -0.70 -23.78 -11.57
C ARG A 29 -0.51 -23.71 -10.06
N GLU A 30 -0.78 -22.55 -9.48
CA GLU A 30 -0.64 -22.28 -8.05
C GLU A 30 -1.89 -22.63 -7.23
N ARG A 31 -2.92 -23.23 -7.85
CA ARG A 31 -4.23 -23.46 -7.20
C ARG A 31 -4.15 -24.33 -5.95
N ASP A 32 -3.23 -25.28 -5.90
CA ASP A 32 -3.06 -26.17 -4.75
C ASP A 32 -2.48 -25.42 -3.55
N ARG A 33 -1.69 -24.36 -3.80
CA ARG A 33 -1.13 -23.47 -2.78
C ARG A 33 -2.08 -22.32 -2.41
N LEU A 34 -2.68 -21.68 -3.41
CA LEU A 34 -3.37 -20.39 -3.29
C LEU A 34 -4.89 -20.45 -3.46
N GLY A 35 -5.46 -21.60 -3.82
CA GLY A 35 -6.90 -21.75 -4.01
C GLY A 35 -7.45 -21.47 -5.40
N GLY A 36 -6.63 -20.91 -6.29
CA GLY A 36 -7.00 -20.71 -7.70
C GLY A 36 -7.91 -19.49 -7.97
N ILE A 37 -8.11 -18.61 -6.99
CA ILE A 37 -8.86 -17.34 -7.17
C ILE A 37 -7.93 -16.19 -7.55
N PHE A 38 -6.76 -16.14 -6.92
CA PHE A 38 -5.74 -15.12 -7.13
C PHE A 38 -4.35 -15.75 -7.14
N PHE A 39 -3.38 -14.97 -7.58
CA PHE A 39 -1.96 -15.24 -7.46
C PHE A 39 -1.34 -14.21 -6.51
N ASP A 40 -0.41 -14.66 -5.67
CA ASP A 40 0.34 -13.86 -4.73
C ASP A 40 1.75 -14.46 -4.64
N GLU A 41 2.77 -13.61 -4.82
CA GLU A 41 4.18 -14.02 -4.71
C GLU A 41 4.59 -14.26 -3.25
N CYS A 42 3.82 -13.73 -2.30
CA CYS A 42 4.04 -13.93 -0.87
C CYS A 42 3.99 -15.42 -0.48
N ASP A 43 4.91 -15.82 0.39
CA ASP A 43 4.83 -17.10 1.09
C ASP A 43 3.77 -17.00 2.18
N GLN A 44 2.56 -17.48 1.88
CA GLN A 44 1.43 -17.44 2.81
C GLN A 44 1.70 -18.18 4.12
N VAL A 45 2.51 -19.24 4.11
CA VAL A 45 2.80 -20.00 5.33
C VAL A 45 3.67 -19.16 6.26
N ALA A 46 4.73 -18.56 5.72
CA ALA A 46 5.58 -17.64 6.47
C ALA A 46 4.82 -16.39 6.93
N ALA A 47 3.99 -15.81 6.05
CA ALA A 47 3.20 -14.63 6.35
C ALA A 47 2.17 -14.89 7.46
N LEU A 48 1.44 -16.01 7.40
CA LEU A 48 0.51 -16.42 8.47
C LEU A 48 1.27 -16.70 9.77
N ALA A 49 2.40 -17.41 9.71
CA ALA A 49 3.22 -17.71 10.88
C ALA A 49 3.79 -16.46 11.56
N SER A 50 4.05 -15.38 10.79
CA SER A 50 4.50 -14.10 11.34
C SER A 50 3.46 -13.45 12.26
N GLY A 51 2.18 -13.80 12.10
CA GLY A 51 1.07 -13.15 12.79
C GLY A 51 0.91 -11.67 12.42
N ARG A 52 1.52 -11.18 11.34
CA ARG A 52 1.53 -9.76 10.96
C ARG A 52 1.22 -9.52 9.49
N TRP A 53 0.66 -10.51 8.79
CA TRP A 53 0.26 -10.33 7.40
C TRP A 53 -0.88 -9.32 7.31
N THR A 54 -0.59 -8.12 6.83
CA THR A 54 -1.52 -6.97 6.84
C THR A 54 -1.56 -6.23 5.50
N TRP A 55 -0.65 -6.57 4.59
CA TRP A 55 -0.55 -6.07 3.22
C TRP A 55 -0.14 -7.23 2.30
N SER A 56 -0.63 -7.24 1.06
CA SER A 56 -0.16 -8.14 -0.01
C SER A 56 -0.40 -7.54 -1.39
N ASP A 57 0.50 -7.83 -2.32
CA ASP A 57 0.27 -7.63 -3.76
C ASP A 57 -0.32 -8.90 -4.36
N ILE A 58 -1.53 -8.80 -4.91
CA ILE A 58 -2.26 -9.91 -5.50
C ILE A 58 -2.67 -9.64 -6.94
N ILE A 59 -2.77 -10.70 -7.72
CA ILE A 59 -3.25 -10.65 -9.10
C ILE A 59 -4.45 -11.58 -9.26
N PHE A 60 -5.57 -11.07 -9.79
CA PHE A 60 -6.75 -11.89 -10.06
C PHE A 60 -7.47 -11.50 -11.35
N LEU A 61 -8.26 -12.43 -11.90
CA LEU A 61 -8.94 -12.22 -13.17
C LEU A 61 -10.18 -11.32 -13.00
N SER A 62 -10.41 -10.46 -13.99
CA SER A 62 -11.67 -9.71 -14.14
C SER A 62 -12.77 -10.60 -14.73
N GLN A 63 -14.02 -10.16 -14.61
CA GLN A 63 -15.14 -10.67 -15.40
C GLN A 63 -14.95 -10.44 -16.93
N ASP A 64 -14.21 -9.40 -17.38
CA ASP A 64 -13.77 -9.31 -18.79
C ASP A 64 -12.56 -10.24 -19.03
N PRO A 65 -12.65 -11.22 -19.93
CA PRO A 65 -11.54 -12.13 -20.25
C PRO A 65 -10.29 -11.46 -20.84
N ALA A 66 -10.36 -10.17 -21.18
CA ALA A 66 -9.22 -9.37 -21.61
C ALA A 66 -8.56 -8.56 -20.48
N ILE A 67 -9.01 -8.69 -19.24
CA ILE A 67 -8.56 -7.87 -18.11
C ILE A 67 -8.16 -8.77 -16.94
N PHE A 68 -7.16 -8.33 -16.20
CA PHE A 68 -6.85 -8.83 -14.88
C PHE A 68 -6.48 -7.64 -14.00
N TRP A 69 -6.71 -7.79 -12.71
CA TRP A 69 -6.43 -6.80 -11.68
C TRP A 69 -5.06 -7.06 -11.08
N ASN A 70 -4.25 -6.01 -10.99
CA ASN A 70 -3.00 -5.97 -10.26
C ASN A 70 -3.27 -5.14 -9.01
N ALA A 71 -3.55 -5.83 -7.91
CA ALA A 71 -4.17 -5.25 -6.75
C ALA A 71 -3.23 -5.25 -5.55
N GLU A 72 -3.12 -4.12 -4.89
CA GLU A 72 -2.67 -4.04 -3.51
C GLU A 72 -3.88 -4.28 -2.61
N ILE A 73 -3.76 -5.17 -1.63
CA ILE A 73 -4.75 -5.33 -0.55
C ILE A 73 -4.11 -5.02 0.79
N ILE A 74 -4.74 -4.13 1.55
CA ILE A 74 -4.31 -3.71 2.88
C ILE A 74 -5.44 -3.78 3.89
N THR A 75 -5.08 -4.00 5.15
CA THR A 75 -6.01 -3.81 6.26
C THR A 75 -6.26 -2.33 6.52
N ALA A 76 -7.41 -2.02 7.13
CA ALA A 76 -7.73 -0.66 7.56
C ALA A 76 -6.67 -0.09 8.53
N ASN A 77 -6.01 -0.93 9.33
CA ASN A 77 -4.92 -0.51 10.21
C ASN A 77 -3.68 -0.05 9.44
N VAL A 78 -3.32 -0.73 8.34
CA VAL A 78 -2.23 -0.29 7.46
C VAL A 78 -2.61 1.02 6.78
N ALA A 79 -3.81 1.11 6.20
CA ALA A 79 -4.29 2.34 5.60
C ALA A 79 -4.32 3.53 6.60
N PHE A 80 -4.62 3.26 7.87
CA PHE A 80 -4.56 4.24 8.95
C PHE A 80 -3.13 4.67 9.26
N ALA A 81 -2.21 3.72 9.41
CA ALA A 81 -0.81 4.01 9.66
C ALA A 81 -0.20 4.85 8.53
N ASP A 82 -0.44 4.45 7.27
CA ASP A 82 0.00 5.18 6.08
C ASP A 82 -0.56 6.61 6.07
N ALA A 83 -1.86 6.79 6.35
CA ALA A 83 -2.48 8.12 6.37
C ALA A 83 -1.90 9.03 7.46
N VAL A 84 -1.64 8.48 8.64
CA VAL A 84 -1.05 9.22 9.75
C VAL A 84 0.40 9.60 9.46
N GLU A 85 1.18 8.67 8.91
CA GLU A 85 2.57 8.89 8.50
C GLU A 85 2.64 9.92 7.37
N ASP A 86 1.77 9.83 6.35
CA ASP A 86 1.68 10.80 5.25
C ASP A 86 1.39 12.20 5.76
N ILE A 87 0.46 12.37 6.71
CA ILE A 87 0.17 13.68 7.30
C ILE A 87 1.41 14.21 8.05
N ALA A 88 2.02 13.38 8.91
CA ALA A 88 3.21 13.75 9.66
C ALA A 88 4.39 14.11 8.74
N PHE A 89 4.61 13.32 7.69
CA PHE A 89 5.62 13.55 6.68
C PHE A 89 5.39 14.87 5.96
N ASN A 90 4.17 15.12 5.46
CA ASN A 90 3.86 16.36 4.74
C ASN A 90 4.02 17.60 5.64
N GLU A 91 3.63 17.51 6.91
CA GLU A 91 3.87 18.56 7.90
C GLU A 91 5.38 18.79 8.12
N ALA A 92 6.16 17.73 8.33
CA ALA A 92 7.61 17.82 8.50
C ALA A 92 8.29 18.41 7.27
N PHE A 93 7.92 17.93 6.08
CA PHE A 93 8.46 18.36 4.80
C PHE A 93 8.18 19.85 4.54
N SER A 94 7.00 20.33 4.91
CA SER A 94 6.63 21.75 4.75
C SER A 94 7.47 22.72 5.60
N LYS A 95 8.16 22.22 6.63
CA LYS A 95 9.01 23.01 7.54
C LYS A 95 10.46 23.09 7.09
N LEU A 96 10.86 22.30 6.09
CA LEU A 96 12.21 22.32 5.54
C LEU A 96 12.38 23.45 4.51
N ASN A 97 13.55 24.09 4.52
CA ASN A 97 13.94 24.96 3.41
C ASN A 97 14.46 24.13 2.21
N ALA A 98 14.75 24.79 1.09
CA ALA A 98 15.17 24.10 -0.14
C ALA A 98 16.47 23.29 0.03
N ALA A 99 17.45 23.79 0.79
CA ALA A 99 18.72 23.09 1.02
C ALA A 99 18.53 21.87 1.94
N GLU A 100 17.73 22.00 2.98
CA GLU A 100 17.39 20.89 3.88
C GLU A 100 16.53 19.83 3.17
N THR A 101 15.60 20.26 2.31
CA THR A 101 14.80 19.38 1.47
C THR A 101 15.70 18.56 0.55
N GLN A 102 16.62 19.21 -0.16
CA GLN A 102 17.57 18.51 -1.01
C GLN A 102 18.40 17.52 -0.19
N GLN A 103 18.83 17.93 1.01
CA GLN A 103 19.59 17.07 1.91
C GLN A 103 18.79 15.82 2.30
N GLU A 104 17.50 15.92 2.66
CA GLU A 104 16.67 14.77 3.06
C GLU A 104 16.17 13.92 1.90
N MET A 105 16.01 14.49 0.70
CA MET A 105 15.59 13.73 -0.49
C MET A 105 16.74 12.96 -1.16
N HIS A 106 17.99 13.17 -0.73
CA HIS A 106 19.12 12.37 -1.18
C HIS A 106 19.19 11.03 -0.46
N LEU A 107 19.72 10.01 -1.16
CA LEU A 107 19.91 8.66 -0.63
C LEU A 107 20.66 8.67 0.71
N ASP A 108 20.23 7.79 1.62
CA ASP A 108 20.82 7.58 2.95
C ASP A 108 22.30 7.18 2.93
N PHE A 109 22.82 6.85 1.76
CA PHE A 109 24.21 6.47 1.55
C PHE A 109 24.87 7.37 0.53
N THR A 110 26.02 7.93 0.90
CA THR A 110 26.86 8.72 0.01
C THR A 110 28.16 7.98 -0.28
N PRO A 111 28.69 8.08 -1.51
CA PRO A 111 29.97 7.47 -1.84
C PRO A 111 31.09 8.18 -1.07
N ASP A 112 31.93 7.38 -0.42
CA ASP A 112 33.11 7.87 0.32
C ASP A 112 34.16 8.37 -0.68
N VAL A 113 34.33 9.70 -0.69
CA VAL A 113 35.30 10.40 -1.53
C VAL A 113 36.73 9.92 -1.27
N SER A 114 37.06 9.54 -0.04
CA SER A 114 38.40 9.04 0.33
C SER A 114 38.69 7.63 -0.22
N SER A 115 37.65 6.89 -0.62
CA SER A 115 37.75 5.55 -1.17
C SER A 115 37.63 5.48 -2.70
N ASN A 116 37.63 6.64 -3.39
CA ASN A 116 37.21 6.76 -4.80
C ASN A 116 35.81 6.15 -5.05
N GLY A 117 34.87 6.30 -4.10
CA GLY A 117 33.49 5.82 -4.23
C GLY A 117 33.30 4.31 -4.15
N LYS A 118 34.33 3.55 -3.76
CA LYS A 118 34.23 2.09 -3.56
C LYS A 118 33.54 1.71 -2.24
N ARG A 119 33.49 2.64 -1.29
CA ARG A 119 32.80 2.49 0.00
C ARG A 119 31.62 3.44 0.04
N TRP A 120 30.50 2.96 0.57
CA TRP A 120 29.30 3.75 0.83
C TRP A 120 29.23 4.06 2.33
N LEU A 121 29.05 5.33 2.67
CA LEU A 121 28.91 5.79 4.05
C LEU A 121 27.47 6.15 4.31
N ARG A 122 26.96 5.77 5.48
CA ARG A 122 25.64 6.21 5.93
C ARG A 122 25.70 7.71 6.21
N LYS A 123 24.74 8.45 5.67
CA LYS A 123 24.53 9.86 5.95
C LYS A 123 24.31 10.05 7.46
N PRO A 124 24.99 11.01 8.10
CA PRO A 124 24.75 11.29 9.51
C PRO A 124 23.31 11.81 9.70
N ALA A 125 22.65 11.34 10.76
CA ALA A 125 21.33 11.83 11.14
C ALA A 125 21.45 13.31 11.56
N LEU A 126 20.80 14.20 10.81
CA LEU A 126 20.79 15.63 11.07
C LEU A 126 19.66 15.99 12.02
N LYS A 127 19.94 16.93 12.93
CA LYS A 127 18.97 17.48 13.87
C LYS A 127 18.61 18.89 13.44
N TYR A 128 17.33 19.23 13.51
CA TYR A 128 16.82 20.49 12.99
C TYR A 128 16.19 21.32 14.11
N PRO A 129 16.52 22.63 14.23
CA PRO A 129 15.89 23.51 15.22
C PRO A 129 14.37 23.58 15.10
N GLN A 130 13.83 23.56 13.88
CA GLN A 130 12.39 23.58 13.59
C GLN A 130 11.64 22.30 14.02
N PHE A 131 12.38 21.25 14.37
CA PHE A 131 11.86 20.02 14.95
C PHE A 131 12.27 19.87 16.43
N ASP A 132 12.55 20.99 17.11
CA ASP A 132 12.99 21.02 18.51
C ASP A 132 14.26 20.17 18.75
N GLY A 133 15.16 20.13 17.76
CA GLY A 133 16.40 19.34 17.82
C GLY A 133 16.22 17.84 17.56
N LEU A 134 15.04 17.41 17.11
CA LEU A 134 14.83 16.06 16.58
C LEU A 134 15.38 15.91 15.16
N THR A 135 15.61 14.66 14.76
CA THR A 135 15.83 14.34 13.35
C THR A 135 14.53 14.42 12.57
N PHE A 136 14.60 14.48 11.24
CA PHE A 136 13.42 14.49 10.39
C PHE A 136 12.51 13.27 10.65
N ASN A 137 13.10 12.07 10.72
CA ASN A 137 12.35 10.84 10.99
C ASN A 137 11.82 10.77 12.43
N ASP A 138 12.61 11.16 13.44
CA ASP A 138 12.13 11.17 14.84
C ASP A 138 10.96 12.15 15.02
N PHE A 139 10.97 13.27 14.30
CA PHE A 139 9.86 14.21 14.29
C PHE A 139 8.61 13.59 13.65
N ILE A 140 8.75 12.91 12.51
CA ILE A 140 7.65 12.20 11.85
C ILE A 140 7.06 11.15 12.78
N ASP A 141 7.89 10.29 13.39
CA ASP A 141 7.43 9.24 14.30
C ASP A 141 6.66 9.81 15.49
N LYS A 142 7.21 10.86 16.12
CA LYS A 142 6.55 11.57 17.22
C LYS A 142 5.22 12.17 16.75
N ARG A 143 5.22 12.82 15.58
CA ARG A 143 4.05 13.53 15.07
C ARG A 143 2.95 12.58 14.62
N ALA A 144 3.30 11.44 14.04
CA ALA A 144 2.38 10.36 13.71
C ALA A 144 1.64 9.85 14.97
N LEU A 145 2.36 9.62 16.07
CA LEU A 145 1.75 9.25 17.35
C LEU A 145 0.78 10.31 17.89
N GLU A 146 1.14 11.59 17.78
CA GLU A 146 0.27 12.71 18.19
C GLU A 146 -0.99 12.78 17.32
N ILE A 147 -0.87 12.67 16.00
CA ILE A 147 -2.01 12.69 15.08
C ILE A 147 -2.94 11.51 15.38
N ALA A 148 -2.40 10.30 15.50
CA ALA A 148 -3.20 9.12 15.80
C ALA A 148 -3.96 9.22 17.12
N ARG A 149 -3.40 9.91 18.12
CA ARG A 149 -4.03 10.10 19.43
C ARG A 149 -5.05 11.24 19.43
N ASP A 150 -4.67 12.40 18.90
CA ASP A 150 -5.38 13.66 19.13
C ASP A 150 -6.35 14.00 17.99
N ASN A 151 -6.05 13.58 16.77
CA ASN A 151 -6.89 13.84 15.60
C ASN A 151 -6.78 12.72 14.55
N PRO A 152 -7.21 11.49 14.88
CA PRO A 152 -7.06 10.33 14.00
C PRO A 152 -7.86 10.52 12.69
N PRO A 153 -7.24 10.29 11.51
CA PRO A 153 -7.97 10.31 10.25
C PRO A 153 -8.98 9.15 10.18
N ALA A 154 -10.15 9.43 9.63
CA ALA A 154 -11.14 8.39 9.35
C ALA A 154 -10.70 7.56 8.14
N ILE A 155 -10.66 6.23 8.30
CA ILE A 155 -10.35 5.29 7.22
C ILE A 155 -11.63 4.61 6.77
N TYR A 156 -11.78 4.46 5.45
CA TYR A 156 -12.93 3.81 4.85
C TYR A 156 -12.45 2.65 4.00
N CYS A 157 -13.05 1.48 4.22
CA CYS A 157 -12.84 0.33 3.37
C CYS A 157 -13.38 0.59 1.96
N GLY A 158 -12.79 -0.07 0.98
CA GLY A 158 -13.25 0.08 -0.39
C GLY A 158 -12.26 -0.33 -1.45
N TYR A 159 -12.56 0.12 -2.66
CA TYR A 159 -11.89 -0.23 -3.89
C TYR A 159 -11.55 1.04 -4.65
N ARG A 160 -10.27 1.23 -4.96
CA ARG A 160 -9.78 2.36 -5.74
C ARG A 160 -8.99 1.86 -6.95
N ILE A 161 -9.53 2.07 -8.14
CA ILE A 161 -8.90 1.72 -9.41
C ILE A 161 -7.79 2.73 -9.70
N LEU A 162 -6.59 2.21 -9.92
CA LEU A 162 -5.38 2.99 -10.18
C LEU A 162 -5.01 2.87 -11.67
N PRO A 163 -5.13 3.95 -12.46
CA PRO A 163 -4.79 3.92 -13.87
C PRO A 163 -3.28 3.86 -14.10
N GLY A 164 -2.88 3.54 -15.33
CA GLY A 164 -1.48 3.67 -15.74
C GLY A 164 -0.60 2.45 -15.48
N TYR A 165 -1.12 1.34 -14.95
CA TYR A 165 -0.29 0.15 -14.75
C TYR A 165 0.11 -0.49 -16.09
N ALA A 166 1.38 -0.90 -16.22
CA ALA A 166 1.89 -1.60 -17.40
C ALA A 166 1.44 -3.08 -17.47
N SER A 167 1.02 -3.64 -16.32
CA SER A 167 0.60 -5.03 -16.18
C SER A 167 -0.71 -5.09 -15.38
N GLY A 168 -1.80 -5.41 -16.07
CA GLY A 168 -3.15 -5.40 -15.49
C GLY A 168 -3.67 -3.98 -15.28
N ILE A 169 -4.85 -3.88 -14.69
CA ILE A 169 -5.39 -2.62 -14.18
C ILE A 169 -5.05 -2.56 -12.69
N GLY A 170 -4.48 -1.43 -12.25
CA GLY A 170 -4.14 -1.21 -10.85
C GLY A 170 -5.40 -1.13 -10.00
N LEU A 171 -5.35 -1.69 -8.80
CA LEU A 171 -6.44 -1.65 -7.82
C LEU A 171 -5.84 -1.55 -6.42
N GLN A 172 -6.40 -0.71 -5.58
CA GLN A 172 -6.17 -0.75 -4.16
C GLN A 172 -7.44 -1.24 -3.47
N ILE A 173 -7.27 -2.18 -2.55
CA ILE A 173 -8.33 -2.77 -1.73
C ILE A 173 -8.01 -2.49 -0.27
N VAL A 174 -8.94 -1.83 0.43
CA VAL A 174 -8.85 -1.63 1.88
C VAL A 174 -9.93 -2.47 2.56
N VAL A 175 -9.53 -3.38 3.44
CA VAL A 175 -10.45 -4.28 4.15
C VAL A 175 -10.44 -4.06 5.66
N GLU A 176 -11.60 -4.20 6.29
CA GLU A 176 -11.73 -4.17 7.75
C GLU A 176 -11.42 -5.57 8.30
N ALA A 177 -10.14 -5.83 8.52
CA ALA A 177 -9.64 -7.06 9.13
C ALA A 177 -8.38 -6.76 9.93
N ASP A 178 -8.15 -7.45 11.03
CA ASP A 178 -6.90 -7.29 11.81
C ASP A 178 -5.69 -7.78 11.01
N ARG A 179 -5.89 -8.86 10.25
CA ARG A 179 -4.85 -9.54 9.47
C ARG A 179 -5.46 -10.09 8.19
N LEU A 180 -4.63 -10.13 7.15
CA LEU A 180 -4.94 -10.85 5.92
C LEU A 180 -4.82 -12.35 6.15
N ASN A 181 -5.70 -13.06 5.46
CA ASN A 181 -5.59 -14.48 5.21
C ASN A 181 -6.31 -14.75 3.88
N ARG A 182 -6.21 -15.99 3.41
CA ARG A 182 -6.82 -16.38 2.15
C ARG A 182 -8.32 -16.08 2.07
N ALA A 183 -9.08 -16.34 3.14
CA ALA A 183 -10.53 -16.11 3.14
C ALA A 183 -10.89 -14.62 3.06
N VAL A 184 -10.13 -13.75 3.74
CA VAL A 184 -10.28 -12.29 3.65
C VAL A 184 -10.05 -11.81 2.22
N ILE A 185 -8.97 -12.27 1.58
CA ILE A 185 -8.63 -11.90 0.20
C ILE A 185 -9.70 -12.39 -0.77
N GLU A 186 -10.11 -13.66 -0.68
CA GLU A 186 -11.13 -14.25 -1.55
C GLU A 186 -12.50 -13.55 -1.39
N THR A 187 -12.87 -13.20 -0.15
CA THR A 187 -14.11 -12.44 0.14
C THR A 187 -14.06 -11.05 -0.46
N ALA A 188 -12.93 -10.35 -0.33
CA ALA A 188 -12.76 -9.02 -0.91
C ALA A 188 -12.83 -9.02 -2.44
N ILE A 189 -12.26 -10.05 -3.09
CA ILE A 189 -12.36 -10.25 -4.55
C ILE A 189 -13.81 -10.55 -4.95
N ALA A 190 -14.50 -11.40 -4.20
CA ALA A 190 -15.89 -11.75 -4.49
C ALA A 190 -16.83 -10.53 -4.37
N ASP A 191 -16.68 -9.73 -3.32
CA ASP A 191 -17.47 -8.51 -3.12
C ASP A 191 -17.16 -7.45 -4.20
N PHE A 192 -15.88 -7.24 -4.54
CA PHE A 192 -15.49 -6.34 -5.64
C PHE A 192 -16.16 -6.72 -6.97
N ARG A 193 -16.17 -8.02 -7.31
CA ARG A 193 -16.86 -8.54 -8.50
C ARG A 193 -18.38 -8.36 -8.41
N ALA A 194 -18.98 -8.62 -7.25
CA ALA A 194 -20.42 -8.45 -7.04
C ALA A 194 -20.87 -7.00 -7.19
N ARG A 195 -19.99 -6.04 -6.85
CA ARG A 195 -20.22 -4.59 -7.06
C ARG A 195 -20.01 -4.12 -8.48
N GLY A 196 -19.60 -5.01 -9.41
CA GLY A 196 -19.36 -4.70 -10.80
C GLY A 196 -17.96 -4.14 -11.10
N GLU A 197 -16.96 -4.49 -10.28
CA GLU A 197 -15.54 -4.13 -10.49
C GLU A 197 -15.30 -2.61 -10.67
N ARG A 198 -15.93 -1.81 -9.80
CA ARG A 198 -15.88 -0.34 -9.83
C ARG A 198 -15.33 0.24 -8.54
N ASN A 199 -14.94 1.52 -8.61
CA ASN A 199 -14.62 2.30 -7.41
C ASN A 199 -15.80 2.25 -6.44
N TRP A 200 -15.49 2.05 -5.16
CA TRP A 200 -16.48 2.09 -4.10
C TRP A 200 -15.78 2.41 -2.78
N ILE A 201 -16.49 3.08 -1.90
CA ILE A 201 -16.05 3.42 -0.55
C ILE A 201 -17.20 3.12 0.40
N SER A 202 -16.88 2.59 1.58
CA SER A 202 -17.85 2.37 2.65
C SER A 202 -18.42 3.71 3.13
N ASP A 203 -19.71 3.73 3.46
CA ASP A 203 -20.37 4.89 4.07
C ASP A 203 -20.04 5.03 5.57
N VAL A 204 -19.45 3.98 6.16
CA VAL A 204 -19.07 3.91 7.58
C VAL A 204 -17.55 3.74 7.69
N PRO A 205 -16.88 4.49 8.58
CA PRO A 205 -15.45 4.32 8.79
C PRO A 205 -15.13 2.95 9.40
N ALA A 206 -14.01 2.38 8.99
CA ALA A 206 -13.48 1.14 9.52
C ALA A 206 -12.99 1.31 10.96
N ARG A 207 -13.05 0.24 11.74
CA ARG A 207 -12.40 0.16 13.04
C ARG A 207 -10.89 0.05 12.84
N VAL A 208 -10.18 0.97 13.48
CA VAL A 208 -8.72 1.01 13.43
C VAL A 208 -8.12 1.08 14.83
N CYS A 209 -6.96 0.47 14.97
CA CYS A 209 -6.15 0.43 16.18
C CYS A 209 -4.76 0.96 15.82
N TYR A 210 -4.21 1.84 16.66
CA TYR A 210 -2.85 2.36 16.50
C TYR A 210 -2.04 2.08 17.75
N SER A 211 -0.90 1.41 17.63
CA SER A 211 -0.01 1.06 18.76
C SER A 211 -0.74 0.36 19.92
N ASP A 212 -1.36 -0.80 19.65
CA ASP A 212 -2.08 -1.65 20.63
C ASP A 212 -3.26 -0.99 21.38
N LYS A 213 -3.63 0.25 21.03
CA LYS A 213 -4.83 0.92 21.54
C LYS A 213 -5.86 1.02 20.41
N THR A 214 -7.06 0.52 20.67
CA THR A 214 -8.21 0.72 19.77
C THR A 214 -8.58 2.20 19.75
N ILE A 215 -8.34 2.88 18.62
CA ILE A 215 -8.68 4.28 18.41
C ILE A 215 -9.66 4.34 17.25
N CYS A 216 -10.89 3.88 17.49
CA CYS A 216 -12.07 4.30 16.74
C CYS A 216 -13.32 3.77 17.45
N THR A 217 -14.09 4.67 18.05
CA THR A 217 -15.42 4.37 18.60
C THR A 217 -16.44 4.46 17.46
N PRO A 218 -17.31 3.46 17.24
CA PRO A 218 -18.36 3.57 16.24
C PRO A 218 -19.29 4.74 16.60
N LEU A 219 -19.54 5.62 15.63
CA LEU A 219 -20.56 6.66 15.74
C LEU A 219 -21.92 5.99 16.01
N LYS A 220 -22.51 6.28 17.17
CA LYS A 220 -23.90 5.91 17.47
C LYS A 220 -24.81 6.64 16.50
N ILE A 221 -25.27 5.95 15.46
CA ILE A 221 -26.42 6.39 14.69
C ILE A 221 -27.62 6.29 15.65
N LYS A 222 -28.21 7.44 15.97
CA LYS A 222 -29.52 7.47 16.64
C LYS A 222 -30.57 7.13 15.59
N GLU A 223 -31.37 6.10 15.87
CA GLU A 223 -32.66 5.87 15.22
C GLU A 223 -33.62 7.05 15.46
#